data_AF-A0A8T4WMI2-F1
#
_entry.id   AF-A0A8T4WMI2-F1
#
_cell.length_a   1.000
_cell.length_b   1.000
_cell.length_c   1.000
_cell.angle_alpha   90.00
_cell.angle_beta   90.00
_cell.angle_gamma   90.00
#
_symmetry.space_group_name_H-M   'P 1'
#
loop_
_entity.id
_entity.type
_entity.pdbx_description
1 polymer ?
#
loop_
_entity_poly.entity_id
_entity_poly.type
_entity_poly.pdbx_seq_one_letter_code
_entity_poly.pdbx_strand_id
1 'polypeptide(L)'
;MTLDESETEPQDFDDEMYMEILRDDPPMKRYVSRGDTPDPVDIAGPHKEADRAILRCIRFTIADKTARFQPVLGDAGMGKTHLYWVLKDNEGIFSGKEFLAVYVPSPPAPVRIPLHLHACLVDEAGEEIFEETVDMLISKFG
;
A
#
# COMPACT_ATOMS: atom_id res chain seq x y z
N MET A 1 28.83 30.33 18.54
CA MET A 1 28.18 29.01 18.64
C MET A 1 27.29 28.90 17.41
N THR A 2 27.92 28.53 16.29
CA THR A 2 27.32 28.47 14.96
C THR A 2 26.69 27.08 14.78
N LEU A 3 25.43 27.07 14.39
CA LEU A 3 24.67 25.89 14.01
C LEU A 3 25.18 25.43 12.63
N ASP A 4 25.52 24.16 12.52
CA ASP A 4 25.86 23.49 11.25
C ASP A 4 24.60 22.75 10.80
N GLU A 5 23.86 23.37 9.88
CA GLU A 5 22.76 22.74 9.15
C GLU A 5 23.39 21.94 8.00
N SER A 6 23.67 20.66 8.24
CA SER A 6 24.03 19.75 7.16
C SER A 6 22.78 19.46 6.32
N GLU A 7 22.61 20.24 5.26
CA GLU A 7 21.69 19.96 4.16
C GLU A 7 21.93 18.53 3.66
N THR A 8 20.99 17.64 3.97
CA THR A 8 21.02 16.26 3.47
C THR A 8 20.46 16.31 2.06
N GLU A 9 21.33 16.35 1.05
CA GLU A 9 20.90 16.26 -0.35
C GLU A 9 20.09 14.96 -0.56
N PRO A 10 18.97 15.01 -1.29
CA PRO A 10 18.21 13.81 -1.61
C PRO A 10 19.10 12.91 -2.47
N GLN A 11 19.40 11.70 -1.98
CA GLN A 11 20.14 10.69 -2.74
C GLN A 11 19.46 10.49 -4.10
N ASP A 12 20.20 10.81 -5.16
CA ASP A 12 19.79 10.54 -6.54
C ASP A 12 19.39 9.07 -6.66
N PHE A 13 18.20 8.84 -7.23
CA PHE A 13 17.68 7.52 -7.49
C PHE A 13 18.59 6.85 -8.53
N ASP A 14 19.39 5.87 -8.11
CA ASP A 14 20.34 5.18 -8.97
C ASP A 14 19.60 4.18 -9.89
N ASP A 15 19.30 4.65 -11.10
CA ASP A 15 18.59 3.91 -12.15
C ASP A 15 19.33 2.61 -12.55
N GLU A 16 20.68 2.59 -12.50
CA GLU A 16 21.46 1.40 -12.83
C GLU A 16 21.28 0.33 -11.76
N MET A 17 21.37 0.72 -10.49
CA MET A 17 21.09 -0.18 -9.35
C MET A 17 19.65 -0.72 -9.40
N TYR A 18 18.66 0.09 -9.76
CA TYR A 18 17.27 -0.36 -9.89
C TYR A 18 17.12 -1.41 -11.01
N MET A 19 17.74 -1.18 -12.16
CA MET A 19 17.72 -2.11 -13.29
C MET A 19 18.47 -3.42 -13.01
N GLU A 20 19.55 -3.38 -12.23
CA GLU A 20 20.24 -4.58 -11.76
C GLU A 20 19.36 -5.42 -10.83
N ILE A 21 18.69 -4.77 -9.86
CA ILE A 21 17.75 -5.46 -8.95
C ILE A 21 16.62 -6.13 -9.74
N LEU A 22 16.07 -5.49 -10.77
CA LEU A 22 15.01 -6.06 -11.61
C LEU A 22 15.47 -7.30 -12.42
N ARG A 23 16.74 -7.33 -12.83
CA ARG A 23 17.31 -8.46 -13.60
C ARG A 23 17.59 -9.66 -12.72
N ASP A 24 18.22 -9.43 -11.57
CA ASP A 24 18.57 -10.49 -10.63
C ASP A 24 17.33 -11.03 -9.94
N ASP A 25 16.33 -10.16 -9.78
CA ASP A 25 15.18 -10.43 -8.95
C ASP A 25 13.84 -9.93 -9.50
N PRO A 26 13.26 -10.66 -10.47
CA PRO A 26 12.06 -10.20 -11.14
C PRO A 26 10.87 -10.17 -10.17
N PRO A 27 9.96 -9.17 -10.29
CA PRO A 27 8.78 -8.97 -9.43
C PRO A 27 7.85 -10.18 -9.30
N MET A 28 8.02 -11.20 -10.14
CA MET A 28 7.22 -12.43 -10.16
C MET A 28 7.74 -13.51 -9.19
N LYS A 29 8.91 -13.31 -8.56
CA LYS A 29 9.35 -14.17 -7.45
C LYS A 29 8.61 -13.72 -6.18
N ARG A 30 7.87 -14.65 -5.56
CA ARG A 30 7.15 -14.42 -4.30
C ARG A 30 8.13 -14.06 -3.18
N TYR A 31 8.15 -12.79 -2.77
CA TYR A 31 9.22 -12.23 -1.91
C TYR A 31 8.93 -12.15 -0.42
N VAL A 32 7.74 -12.53 0.04
CA VAL A 32 7.37 -12.26 1.43
C VAL A 32 6.62 -13.43 2.03
N SER A 33 7.10 -13.83 3.21
CA SER A 33 6.27 -14.55 4.18
C SER A 33 5.03 -13.71 4.38
N ARG A 34 3.89 -14.22 3.92
CA ARG A 34 2.60 -13.69 4.31
C ARG A 34 2.58 -13.63 5.83
N GLY A 35 2.00 -12.58 6.39
CA GLY A 35 1.44 -12.63 7.74
C GLY A 35 0.26 -13.60 7.77
N ASP A 36 0.45 -14.83 7.30
CA ASP A 36 -0.56 -15.88 7.08
C ASP A 36 -1.16 -16.41 8.39
N THR A 37 -0.69 -15.88 9.52
CA THR A 37 -1.26 -16.17 10.83
C THR A 37 -2.03 -14.93 11.28
N PRO A 38 -3.37 -14.97 11.25
CA PRO A 38 -4.19 -14.01 11.96
C PRO A 38 -3.75 -14.04 13.42
N ASP A 39 -3.32 -12.90 13.97
CA ASP A 39 -3.05 -12.79 15.40
C ASP A 39 -4.39 -12.96 16.14
N PRO A 40 -4.55 -13.98 17.02
CA PRO A 40 -5.81 -14.23 17.67
C PRO A 40 -6.08 -13.19 18.78
N VAL A 41 -7.07 -12.34 18.51
CA VAL A 41 -8.08 -11.77 19.42
C VAL A 41 -7.60 -10.70 20.43
N ASP A 42 -8.17 -9.49 20.38
CA ASP A 42 -9.33 -9.04 21.19
C ASP A 42 -9.43 -7.50 21.14
N ILE A 43 -10.60 -6.95 21.46
CA ILE A 43 -10.94 -5.51 21.55
C ILE A 43 -11.50 -4.91 20.23
N ALA A 44 -12.81 -5.06 20.07
CA ALA A 44 -13.65 -4.26 19.18
C ALA A 44 -13.76 -2.79 19.69
N GLY A 45 -12.66 -2.03 19.66
CA GLY A 45 -12.63 -0.74 20.37
C GLY A 45 -11.69 0.33 19.82
N PRO A 46 -10.38 0.06 19.60
CA PRO A 46 -9.40 1.13 19.48
C PRO A 46 -9.42 1.86 18.12
N HIS A 47 -10.11 1.32 17.11
CA HIS A 47 -10.03 1.82 15.74
C HIS A 47 -11.25 2.56 15.21
N LYS A 48 -12.32 2.74 15.99
CA LYS A 48 -13.59 3.28 15.47
C LYS A 48 -13.43 4.60 14.70
N GLU A 49 -12.50 5.44 15.11
CA GLU A 49 -12.19 6.70 14.43
C GLU A 49 -11.38 6.49 13.14
N ALA A 50 -10.37 5.61 13.17
CA ALA A 50 -9.57 5.22 12.01
C ALA A 50 -10.44 4.53 10.95
N ASP A 51 -11.25 3.57 11.34
CA ASP A 51 -12.21 2.87 10.48
C ASP A 51 -13.14 3.90 9.81
N ARG A 52 -13.76 4.79 10.59
CA ARG A 52 -14.64 5.82 10.05
C ARG A 52 -13.92 6.75 9.07
N ALA A 53 -12.68 7.14 9.35
CA ALA A 53 -11.89 7.97 8.45
C ALA A 53 -11.60 7.25 7.14
N ILE A 54 -11.10 6.02 7.20
CA ILE A 54 -10.73 5.22 6.03
C ILE A 54 -11.94 4.88 5.18
N LEU A 55 -13.04 4.44 5.79
CA LEU A 55 -14.28 4.13 5.08
C LEU A 55 -14.87 5.37 4.40
N ARG A 56 -14.72 6.57 4.98
CA ARG A 56 -15.09 7.81 4.29
C ARG A 56 -14.18 8.09 3.09
N CYS A 57 -12.87 7.90 3.23
CA CYS A 57 -11.93 8.05 2.13
C CYS A 57 -12.26 7.10 0.97
N ILE A 58 -12.51 5.81 1.26
CA ILE A 58 -12.92 4.81 0.26
C ILE A 58 -14.18 5.28 -0.46
N ARG A 59 -15.22 5.66 0.29
CA ARG A 59 -16.48 6.14 -0.30
C ARG A 59 -16.31 7.33 -1.22
N PHE A 60 -15.49 8.31 -0.84
CA PHE A 60 -15.23 9.47 -1.68
C PHE A 60 -14.41 9.11 -2.91
N THR A 61 -13.37 8.28 -2.78
CA THR A 61 -12.58 7.78 -3.93
C THR A 61 -13.43 7.00 -4.92
N ILE A 62 -14.38 6.19 -4.44
CA ILE A 62 -15.31 5.49 -5.31
C ILE A 62 -16.23 6.46 -6.07
N ALA A 63 -16.64 7.55 -5.41
CA ALA A 63 -17.58 8.53 -5.97
C ALA A 63 -16.92 9.46 -7.00
N ASP A 64 -15.71 9.97 -6.73
CA ASP A 64 -15.05 10.98 -7.56
C ASP A 64 -13.78 10.52 -8.27
N LYS A 65 -13.39 9.26 -8.07
CA LYS A 65 -12.23 8.63 -8.71
C LYS A 65 -10.91 9.37 -8.46
N THR A 66 -10.80 10.10 -7.35
CA THR A 66 -9.59 10.82 -6.96
C THR A 66 -8.80 10.01 -5.93
N ALA A 67 -7.49 9.87 -6.15
CA ALA A 67 -6.58 9.20 -5.22
C ALA A 67 -6.49 9.96 -3.89
N ARG A 68 -6.36 9.23 -2.78
CA ARG A 68 -6.32 9.80 -1.43
C ARG A 68 -5.25 9.14 -0.59
N PHE A 69 -4.64 9.95 0.27
CA PHE A 69 -3.67 9.49 1.25
C PHE A 69 -4.21 9.74 2.66
N GLN A 70 -4.40 8.68 3.43
CA GLN A 70 -4.94 8.73 4.79
C GLN A 70 -3.92 8.14 5.77
N PRO A 71 -3.07 8.97 6.40
CA PRO A 71 -2.15 8.48 7.42
C PRO A 71 -2.94 8.00 8.65
N VAL A 72 -2.48 6.90 9.24
CA VAL A 72 -3.01 6.34 10.49
C VAL A 72 -1.89 6.40 11.53
N LEU A 73 -2.11 7.19 12.58
CA LEU A 73 -1.16 7.40 13.67
C LEU A 73 -1.72 6.77 14.95
N GLY A 74 -0.85 6.20 15.77
CA GLY A 74 -1.22 5.65 17.07
C GLY A 74 -0.03 4.98 17.75
N ASP A 75 -0.09 4.85 19.07
CA ASP A 75 0.97 4.25 19.86
C ASP A 75 1.12 2.74 19.59
N ALA A 76 2.23 2.16 20.03
CA ALA A 76 2.45 0.72 19.99
C ALA A 76 1.32 -0.01 20.74
N GLY A 77 0.84 -1.13 20.20
CA GLY A 77 -0.24 -1.91 20.80
C GLY A 77 -1.66 -1.36 20.57
N MET A 78 -1.83 -0.22 19.87
CA MET A 78 -3.17 0.30 19.56
C MET A 78 -3.89 -0.46 18.44
N GLY A 79 -3.31 -1.55 17.90
CA GLY A 79 -3.92 -2.39 16.85
C GLY A 79 -3.70 -1.91 15.40
N LYS A 80 -2.73 -1.03 15.13
CA LYS A 80 -2.43 -0.53 13.77
C LYS A 80 -2.25 -1.64 12.73
N THR A 81 -1.60 -2.74 13.12
CA THR A 81 -1.42 -3.92 12.27
C THR A 81 -2.73 -4.69 12.06
N HIS A 82 -3.62 -4.68 13.04
CA HIS A 82 -4.93 -5.33 12.96
C HIS A 82 -5.91 -4.60 12.02
N LEU A 83 -5.74 -3.27 11.87
CA LEU A 83 -6.56 -2.46 10.98
C LEU A 83 -6.61 -3.00 9.54
N TYR A 84 -5.50 -3.56 9.04
CA TYR A 84 -5.48 -4.18 7.71
C TYR A 84 -6.50 -5.31 7.59
N TRP A 85 -6.51 -6.25 8.56
CA TRP A 85 -7.43 -7.39 8.54
C TRP A 85 -8.89 -6.96 8.62
N VAL A 86 -9.19 -5.94 9.43
CA VAL A 86 -10.54 -5.36 9.47
C VAL A 86 -10.95 -4.82 8.11
N LEU A 87 -10.07 -4.11 7.41
CA LEU A 87 -10.37 -3.60 6.07
C LEU A 87 -10.51 -4.73 5.06
N LYS A 88 -9.68 -5.77 5.16
CA LYS A 88 -9.70 -6.95 4.30
C LYS A 88 -11.01 -7.72 4.43
N ASP A 89 -11.49 -7.93 5.66
CA ASP A 89 -12.77 -8.60 5.93
C ASP A 89 -13.98 -7.78 5.42
N ASN A 90 -13.82 -6.47 5.25
CA ASN A 90 -14.86 -5.57 4.76
C ASN A 90 -14.84 -5.37 3.24
N GLU A 91 -13.99 -6.09 2.49
CA GLU A 91 -14.04 -6.11 1.04
C GLU A 91 -15.45 -6.51 0.56
N GLY A 92 -15.97 -5.80 -0.45
CA GLY A 92 -17.30 -6.07 -1.00
C GLY A 92 -18.51 -5.56 -0.19
N ILE A 93 -18.32 -5.00 1.00
CA ILE A 93 -19.45 -4.50 1.82
C ILE A 93 -20.02 -3.16 1.31
N PHE A 94 -19.27 -2.40 0.51
CA PHE A 94 -19.71 -1.10 0.03
C PHE A 94 -20.60 -1.18 -1.22
N SER A 95 -21.93 -1.27 -1.02
CA SER A 95 -22.93 -0.81 -2.00
C SER A 95 -22.76 -1.35 -3.43
N GLY A 96 -22.29 -2.59 -3.60
CA GLY A 96 -22.02 -3.20 -4.91
C GLY A 96 -20.80 -2.65 -5.66
N LYS A 97 -19.91 -1.93 -4.96
CA LYS A 97 -18.62 -1.47 -5.48
C LYS A 97 -17.51 -1.98 -4.56
N GLU A 98 -16.71 -2.87 -5.12
CA GLU A 98 -15.64 -3.55 -4.42
C GLU A 98 -14.43 -2.62 -4.33
N PHE A 99 -13.78 -2.64 -3.16
CA PHE A 99 -12.41 -2.16 -3.03
C PHE A 99 -11.56 -3.37 -2.70
N LEU A 100 -10.28 -3.30 -3.07
CA LEU A 100 -9.29 -4.30 -2.73
C LEU A 100 -8.30 -3.69 -1.73
N ALA A 101 -8.11 -4.35 -0.61
CA ALA A 101 -7.10 -4.05 0.39
C ALA A 101 -5.83 -4.86 0.08
N VAL A 102 -4.74 -4.15 -0.13
CA VAL A 102 -3.41 -4.73 -0.38
C VAL A 102 -2.50 -4.37 0.79
N TYR A 103 -1.95 -5.38 1.47
CA TYR A 103 -0.95 -5.17 2.51
C TYR A 103 0.45 -5.10 1.92
N VAL A 104 1.14 -4.00 2.19
CA VAL A 104 2.53 -3.79 1.76
C VAL A 104 3.39 -3.64 3.01
N PRO A 105 4.15 -4.67 3.41
CA PRO A 105 5.06 -4.55 4.53
C PRO A 105 6.20 -3.57 4.22
N SER A 106 6.90 -3.09 5.24
CA SER A 106 8.08 -2.25 5.03
C SER A 106 9.14 -3.05 4.26
N PRO A 107 9.59 -2.61 3.07
CA PRO A 107 10.62 -3.32 2.35
C PRO A 107 11.96 -3.24 3.12
N PRO A 108 12.85 -4.24 2.95
CA PRO A 108 14.14 -4.28 3.63
C PRO A 108 15.10 -3.17 3.16
N ALA A 109 14.90 -2.60 1.97
CA ALA A 109 15.71 -1.50 1.44
C ALA A 109 14.83 -0.47 0.69
N PRO A 110 15.06 0.86 0.86
CA PRO A 110 14.24 1.89 0.21
C PRO A 110 14.20 1.82 -1.31
N VAL A 111 15.32 1.48 -1.96
CA VAL A 111 15.39 1.30 -3.43
C VAL A 111 14.40 0.24 -3.94
N ARG A 112 13.98 -0.70 -3.08
CA ARG A 112 13.05 -1.77 -3.43
C ARG A 112 11.59 -1.38 -3.23
N ILE A 113 11.28 -0.17 -2.77
CA ILE A 113 9.89 0.26 -2.52
C ILE A 113 9.00 0.11 -3.77
N PRO A 114 9.38 0.63 -4.97
CA PRO A 114 8.52 0.53 -6.14
C PRO A 114 8.28 -0.91 -6.55
N LEU A 115 9.33 -1.73 -6.55
CA LEU A 115 9.26 -3.14 -6.89
C LEU A 115 8.41 -3.94 -5.88
N HIS A 116 8.57 -3.64 -4.60
CA HIS A 116 7.84 -4.30 -3.53
C HIS A 116 6.34 -3.97 -3.57
N LEU A 117 6.01 -2.70 -3.80
CA LEU A 117 4.63 -2.26 -4.03
C LEU A 117 4.01 -2.98 -5.22
N HIS A 118 4.74 -3.04 -6.34
CA HIS A 118 4.29 -3.73 -7.54
C HIS A 118 4.02 -5.22 -7.27
N ALA A 119 4.97 -5.93 -6.64
CA ALA A 119 4.81 -7.34 -6.32
C ALA A 119 3.61 -7.61 -5.40
N CYS A 120 3.44 -6.82 -4.33
CA CYS A 120 2.30 -6.96 -3.43
C CYS A 120 0.96 -6.69 -4.13
N LEU A 121 0.92 -5.73 -5.07
CA LEU A 121 -0.27 -5.42 -5.84
C LEU A 121 -0.63 -6.56 -6.79
N VAL A 122 0.32 -7.07 -7.58
CA VAL A 122 0.09 -8.19 -8.51
C VAL A 122 -0.36 -9.44 -7.75
N ASP A 123 0.28 -9.73 -6.61
CA ASP A 123 -0.04 -10.92 -5.81
C ASP A 123 -1.49 -10.91 -5.29
N GLU A 124 -2.07 -9.72 -5.09
CA GLU A 124 -3.41 -9.55 -4.50
C GLU A 124 -4.49 -9.25 -5.57
N ALA A 125 -4.17 -8.42 -6.58
CA ALA A 125 -5.10 -7.95 -7.60
C ALA A 125 -5.02 -8.74 -8.92
N GLY A 126 -3.96 -9.53 -9.12
CA GLY A 126 -3.64 -10.11 -10.41
C GLY A 126 -3.00 -9.12 -11.38
N GLU A 127 -2.66 -9.59 -12.58
CA GLU A 127 -2.04 -8.76 -13.64
C GLU A 127 -3.04 -7.92 -14.43
N GLU A 128 -4.32 -8.32 -14.47
CA GLU A 128 -5.40 -7.65 -15.22
C GLU A 128 -5.54 -6.16 -14.84
N ILE A 129 -5.28 -5.81 -13.57
CA ILE A 129 -5.34 -4.42 -13.09
C ILE A 129 -4.39 -3.49 -13.87
N PHE A 130 -3.25 -4.01 -14.34
CA PHE A 130 -2.30 -3.22 -15.12
C PHE A 130 -2.78 -3.04 -16.55
N GLU A 131 -3.37 -4.07 -17.16
CA GLU A 131 -3.97 -3.99 -18.50
C GLU A 131 -5.09 -2.94 -18.51
N GLU A 132 -6.02 -3.01 -17.55
CA GLU A 132 -7.09 -2.01 -17.39
C GLU A 132 -6.54 -0.60 -17.18
N THR A 133 -5.47 -0.47 -16.39
CA THR A 133 -4.83 0.83 -16.13
C THR A 133 -4.17 1.38 -17.39
N VAL A 134 -3.48 0.55 -18.17
CA VAL A 134 -2.87 0.93 -19.45
C VAL A 134 -3.94 1.40 -20.43
N ASP A 135 -5.02 0.64 -20.59
CA ASP A 135 -6.14 1.00 -21.46
C ASP A 135 -6.77 2.34 -21.06
N MET A 136 -6.94 2.57 -19.75
CA MET A 136 -7.43 3.85 -19.23
C MET A 136 -6.47 5.00 -19.56
N LEU A 137 -5.17 4.80 -19.37
CA LEU A 137 -4.17 5.83 -19.66
C LEU A 137 -4.10 6.16 -21.15
N ILE A 138 -4.12 5.14 -22.02
CA ILE A 138 -4.17 5.33 -23.48
C ILE A 138 -5.46 6.06 -23.86
N SER A 139 -6.62 5.62 -23.38
CA SER A 139 -7.89 6.26 -23.71
C SER A 139 -7.98 7.73 -23.27
N LYS A 140 -7.26 8.12 -22.20
CA LYS A 140 -7.38 9.44 -21.60
C LYS A 140 -6.29 10.42 -22.04
N PHE A 141 -5.10 9.90 -22.38
CA PHE A 141 -3.91 10.71 -22.66
C PHE A 141 -3.17 10.34 -23.95
N GLY A 142 -3.48 9.20 -24.57
CA GLY A 142 -2.96 8.78 -25.87
C GLY A 142 -3.79 9.33 -27.02
#